data_AF-A0A9P1HBJ1-F1
#
_entry.id   AF-A0A9P1HBJ1-F1
#
_cell.length_a   1.000
_cell.length_b   1.000
_cell.length_c   1.000
_cell.angle_alpha   90.00
_cell.angle_beta   90.00
_cell.angle_gamma   90.00
#
_symmetry.space_group_name_H-M   'P 1'
#
loop_
_entity.id
_entity.type
_entity.pdbx_description
1 polymer ?
#
loop_
_entity_poly.entity_id
_entity_poly.type
_entity_poly.pdbx_seq_one_letter_code
_entity_poly.pdbx_strand_id
1 'polypeptide(L)'
;MTAVVVEEIRPRGENASPEDDVPMDDAPASPTSRNDRETKLAEDLFYDSDDSLEEEMKKEAAAHTPPSSEEEASKGVYVHLAEGPAFKELCFDIDLTDYDDVRTCCDKANICEKCWTFITMAIKVVDVALRQDFGFKHIMWVYSGRRGAHAWISDCAARTMTDQQRKAIAGYLDVVRGGAQNGKRVNLPRPLHPHLSRSLEILKTHFAEDVLAVQDPWRSEEQAEKLLQLLPDKSLNDALRSTWEKSPGRSSVSKWADIDSVARSGASKRLNADALLKAKQDVVFEYAYPRLDIEVSKKLNHLLKSPFVVHPGTGRVCVPINTKALEDFNPLTVPTIQELLQEIDEWKEEEEGASSQENAKTVPDWEKTSLKPYIEQFRTFVAHLLKDERSQKAKREREEGGKMDF
;
A
#
# COMPACT_ATOMS: atom_id res chain seq x y z
N MET A 1 5.93 0.28 18.74
CA MET A 1 5.66 1.72 18.60
C MET A 1 4.95 1.92 17.29
N THR A 2 3.65 1.66 17.28
CA THR A 2 2.76 1.90 16.15
C THR A 2 1.69 2.81 16.73
N ALA A 3 1.56 4.04 16.22
CA ALA A 3 0.50 4.93 16.63
C ALA A 3 -0.83 4.35 16.11
N VAL A 4 -1.67 3.87 17.01
CA VAL A 4 -3.09 3.61 16.73
C VAL A 4 -3.83 4.76 17.38
N VAL A 5 -4.46 5.61 16.56
CA VAL A 5 -5.27 6.74 17.05
C VAL A 5 -6.69 6.22 17.24
N VAL A 6 -7.22 6.41 18.44
CA VAL A 6 -8.55 5.98 18.86
C VAL A 6 -9.20 7.23 19.52
N GLU A 7 -10.49 7.44 19.25
CA GLU A 7 -11.32 8.65 19.42
C GLU A 7 -11.78 8.94 20.87
N GLU A 8 -11.74 10.19 21.35
CA GLU A 8 -12.51 10.60 22.55
C GLU A 8 -13.47 11.78 22.33
N ILE A 9 -14.64 11.64 22.95
CA ILE A 9 -15.91 12.35 22.77
C ILE A 9 -15.98 13.65 23.58
N ARG A 10 -16.60 14.69 23.00
CA ARG A 10 -16.93 16.00 23.60
C ARG A 10 -17.73 15.89 24.92
N PRO A 11 -17.76 16.98 25.71
CA PRO A 11 -19.00 17.46 26.31
C PRO A 11 -19.52 18.75 25.64
N ARG A 12 -20.86 18.79 25.55
CA ARG A 12 -21.74 19.96 25.30
C ARG A 12 -21.33 21.13 26.21
N GLY A 13 -21.44 22.41 25.90
CA GLY A 13 -22.12 23.19 24.87
C GLY A 13 -22.50 24.51 25.54
N GLU A 14 -22.41 25.66 24.85
CA GLU A 14 -23.15 26.87 25.25
C GLU A 14 -23.27 27.82 24.06
N ASN A 15 -24.50 28.32 23.89
CA ASN A 15 -24.91 29.29 22.87
C ASN A 15 -24.32 30.68 23.16
N ALA A 16 -23.90 31.40 22.13
CA ALA A 16 -24.33 32.79 21.86
C ALA A 16 -23.68 33.31 20.57
N SER A 17 -24.51 33.90 19.71
CA SER A 17 -24.12 34.71 18.54
C SER A 17 -23.85 36.18 18.96
N PRO A 18 -23.63 37.14 18.03
CA PRO A 18 -22.35 37.76 17.73
C PRO A 18 -22.28 39.25 18.14
N GLU A 19 -21.15 39.90 17.78
CA GLU A 19 -20.92 41.34 17.56
C GLU A 19 -19.87 42.03 18.46
N ASP A 20 -19.09 42.88 17.76
CA ASP A 20 -18.33 44.08 18.16
C ASP A 20 -16.97 44.02 18.87
N ASP A 21 -15.94 44.31 18.06
CA ASP A 21 -14.92 45.39 18.19
C ASP A 21 -14.02 45.52 19.45
N VAL A 22 -13.01 46.39 19.28
CA VAL A 22 -12.06 47.02 20.25
C VAL A 22 -10.72 46.24 20.49
N PRO A 23 -9.62 46.89 20.92
CA PRO A 23 -8.44 47.25 20.13
C PRO A 23 -7.10 46.70 20.69
N MET A 24 -5.96 47.07 20.07
CA MET A 24 -4.60 46.87 20.62
C MET A 24 -4.39 47.62 21.95
N ASP A 25 -3.85 46.96 22.99
CA ASP A 25 -2.51 47.24 23.56
C ASP A 25 -2.16 46.38 24.81
N ASP A 26 -0.84 46.25 25.03
CA ASP A 26 -0.06 45.98 26.26
C ASP A 26 0.26 44.56 26.79
N ALA A 27 1.53 44.17 26.49
CA ALA A 27 2.62 43.71 27.38
C ALA A 27 2.60 42.31 28.07
N PRO A 28 3.79 41.72 28.36
CA PRO A 28 3.99 40.26 28.36
C PRO A 28 3.90 39.62 29.75
N ALA A 29 3.27 38.44 29.83
CA ALA A 29 3.31 37.56 31.01
C ALA A 29 4.38 36.46 30.85
N SER A 30 5.00 36.11 31.97
CA SER A 30 6.17 35.24 32.18
C SER A 30 6.03 33.79 31.68
N PRO A 31 7.16 33.09 31.38
CA PRO A 31 7.15 31.77 30.75
C PRO A 31 7.18 30.64 31.79
N THR A 32 6.05 30.25 32.37
CA THR A 32 6.03 29.09 33.29
C THR A 32 4.77 28.21 33.23
N SER A 33 4.03 28.17 32.11
CA SER A 33 2.86 27.25 32.02
C SER A 33 2.63 26.58 30.66
N ARG A 34 3.50 26.82 29.67
CA ARG A 34 3.41 26.15 28.35
C ARG A 34 4.04 24.75 28.34
N ASN A 35 5.15 24.56 29.06
CA ASN A 35 5.88 23.29 29.07
C ASN A 35 5.08 22.10 29.63
N ASP A 36 4.26 22.31 30.67
CA ASP A 36 3.55 21.20 31.36
C ASP A 36 2.31 20.71 30.61
N ARG A 37 1.77 21.52 29.69
CA ARG A 37 0.64 21.12 28.84
C ARG A 37 1.12 20.39 27.58
N GLU A 38 2.30 20.74 27.09
CA GLU A 38 2.93 20.14 25.90
C GLU A 38 3.50 18.75 26.20
N THR A 39 4.01 18.49 27.41
CA THR A 39 4.40 17.14 27.86
C THR A 39 3.22 16.20 28.03
N LYS A 40 2.09 16.66 28.58
CA LYS A 40 0.87 15.85 28.72
C LYS A 40 0.29 15.38 27.38
N LEU A 41 0.26 16.25 26.38
CA LEU A 41 -0.29 15.93 25.04
C LEU A 41 0.54 14.91 24.25
N ALA A 42 1.84 14.78 24.56
CA ALA A 42 2.68 13.74 23.97
C ALA A 42 2.48 12.39 24.66
N GLU A 43 2.17 12.36 25.97
CA GLU A 43 1.82 11.15 26.72
C GLU A 43 0.50 10.53 26.21
N ASP A 44 -0.47 11.36 25.82
CA ASP A 44 -1.81 10.92 25.37
C ASP A 44 -1.84 10.16 24.01
N LEU A 45 -0.73 10.10 23.27
CA LEU A 45 -0.64 9.37 21.97
C LEU A 45 0.12 8.05 22.05
N PHE A 46 0.67 7.74 23.23
CA PHE A 46 1.36 6.49 23.48
C PHE A 46 0.58 5.73 24.54
N TYR A 47 0.22 4.50 24.20
CA TYR A 47 -0.25 3.58 25.23
C TYR A 47 0.96 3.11 26.03
N ASP A 48 0.91 3.32 27.34
CA ASP A 48 2.00 3.00 28.27
C ASP A 48 2.28 1.49 28.35
N SER A 49 1.31 0.66 27.94
CA SER A 49 1.42 -0.79 27.89
C SER A 49 0.48 -1.40 26.84
N ASP A 50 0.73 -2.66 26.48
CA ASP A 50 -0.19 -3.45 25.66
C ASP A 50 -1.58 -3.54 26.34
N ASP A 51 -1.62 -3.66 27.68
CA ASP A 51 -2.86 -3.67 28.47
C ASP A 51 -3.63 -2.34 28.34
N SER A 52 -2.95 -1.20 28.37
CA SER A 52 -3.58 0.12 28.23
C SER A 52 -4.16 0.33 26.84
N LEU A 53 -3.47 -0.15 25.80
CA LEU A 53 -3.98 -0.12 24.43
C LEU A 53 -5.20 -1.01 24.29
N GLU A 54 -5.14 -2.23 24.82
CA GLU A 54 -6.23 -3.19 24.74
C GLU A 54 -7.51 -2.67 25.43
N GLU A 55 -7.38 -2.07 26.62
CA GLU A 55 -8.52 -1.51 27.34
C GLU A 55 -9.14 -0.31 26.60
N GLU A 56 -8.35 0.59 26.02
CA GLU A 56 -8.91 1.71 25.25
C GLU A 56 -9.59 1.22 23.96
N MET A 57 -8.98 0.25 23.26
CA MET A 57 -9.59 -0.37 22.09
C MET A 57 -10.94 -1.04 22.42
N LYS A 58 -11.03 -1.75 23.56
CA LYS A 58 -12.30 -2.36 24.02
C LYS A 58 -13.34 -1.30 24.36
N LYS A 59 -12.93 -0.24 25.05
CA LYS A 59 -13.80 0.88 25.44
C LYS A 59 -14.39 1.56 24.20
N GLU A 60 -13.58 1.79 23.18
CA GLU A 60 -14.07 2.38 21.94
C GLU A 60 -14.91 1.46 21.09
N ALA A 61 -14.56 0.17 20.99
CA ALA A 61 -15.39 -0.83 20.33
C ALA A 61 -16.78 -0.94 20.99
N ALA A 62 -16.86 -0.79 22.33
CA ALA A 62 -18.12 -0.78 23.06
C ALA A 62 -18.93 0.52 22.89
N ALA A 63 -18.25 1.64 22.60
CA ALA A 63 -18.87 2.95 22.38
C ALA A 63 -19.33 3.17 20.92
N HIS A 64 -18.72 2.47 19.96
CA HIS A 64 -18.93 2.70 18.54
C HIS A 64 -20.25 2.11 18.01
N THR A 65 -20.98 2.94 17.27
CA THR A 65 -22.04 2.50 16.36
C THR A 65 -21.39 2.25 14.99
N PRO A 66 -21.72 1.20 14.22
CA PRO A 66 -21.03 0.91 12.96
C PRO A 66 -21.09 2.13 12.01
N PRO A 67 -19.94 2.56 11.44
CA PRO A 67 -19.93 3.71 10.54
C PRO A 67 -20.76 3.42 9.29
N SER A 68 -21.51 4.41 8.82
CA SER A 68 -22.45 4.26 7.70
C SER A 68 -21.77 4.38 6.33
N SER A 69 -20.48 4.77 6.29
CA SER A 69 -19.69 4.94 5.07
C SER A 69 -18.18 4.71 5.28
N GLU A 70 -17.44 4.44 4.19
CA GLU A 70 -15.98 4.33 4.20
C GLU A 70 -15.28 5.64 4.60
N GLU A 71 -15.89 6.79 4.28
CA GLU A 71 -15.36 8.11 4.64
C GLU A 71 -15.45 8.34 6.16
N GLU A 72 -16.56 7.93 6.79
CA GLU A 72 -16.73 7.95 8.25
C GLU A 72 -15.77 7.00 8.96
N ALA A 73 -15.53 5.80 8.42
CA ALA A 73 -14.54 4.88 8.98
C ALA A 73 -13.09 5.38 8.90
N SER A 74 -12.81 6.38 8.04
CA SER A 74 -11.49 7.04 7.95
C SER A 74 -11.38 8.31 8.80
N LYS A 75 -12.50 8.83 9.33
CA LYS A 75 -12.54 10.02 10.18
C LYS A 75 -12.11 9.65 11.61
N GLY A 76 -10.80 9.52 11.82
CA GLY A 76 -10.23 9.63 13.16
C GLY A 76 -10.27 11.09 13.64
N VAL A 77 -10.42 11.30 14.95
CA VAL A 77 -10.24 12.63 15.57
C VAL A 77 -8.77 13.05 15.45
N TYR A 78 -8.54 14.23 14.89
CA TYR A 78 -7.20 14.76 14.64
C TYR A 78 -6.70 15.52 15.87
N VAL A 79 -5.69 14.97 16.55
CA VAL A 79 -4.87 15.74 17.48
C VAL A 79 -3.83 16.50 16.66
N HIS A 80 -3.97 17.83 16.59
CA HIS A 80 -2.91 18.68 16.05
C HIS A 80 -1.74 18.68 17.04
N LEU A 81 -0.73 17.85 16.76
CA LEU A 81 0.56 17.98 17.43
C LEU A 81 1.20 19.32 17.06
N ALA A 82 1.74 20.02 18.05
CA ALA A 82 2.50 21.26 17.85
C ALA A 82 3.73 21.04 16.95
N GLU A 83 4.28 19.83 16.94
CA GLU A 83 5.33 19.35 16.04
C GLU A 83 4.96 17.96 15.51
N GLY A 84 5.15 17.68 14.21
CA GLY A 84 4.80 16.39 13.60
C GLY A 84 5.58 15.20 14.20
N PRO A 85 5.20 13.93 13.90
CA PRO A 85 5.84 12.77 14.50
C PRO A 85 7.33 12.71 14.16
N ALA A 86 8.17 12.48 15.18
CA ALA A 86 9.63 12.40 15.03
C ALA A 86 10.07 11.18 14.21
N PHE A 87 9.31 10.08 14.28
CA PHE A 87 9.58 8.84 13.58
C PHE A 87 8.28 8.22 13.08
N LYS A 88 8.29 7.66 11.87
CA LYS A 88 7.19 6.83 11.33
C LYS A 88 7.74 5.88 10.29
N GLU A 89 7.23 4.66 10.19
CA GLU A 89 7.47 3.78 9.06
C GLU A 89 7.36 4.53 7.71
N LEU A 90 8.20 4.14 6.75
CA LEU A 90 7.95 4.49 5.35
C LEU A 90 6.84 3.56 4.86
N CYS A 91 5.79 4.14 4.27
CA CYS A 91 4.62 3.39 3.83
C CYS A 91 4.36 3.62 2.35
N PHE A 92 3.81 2.62 1.68
CA PHE A 92 3.27 2.72 0.32
C PHE A 92 1.87 2.12 0.30
N ASP A 93 0.99 2.71 -0.50
CA ASP A 93 -0.37 2.23 -0.72
C ASP A 93 -0.58 1.98 -2.21
N ILE A 94 -1.23 0.86 -2.52
CA ILE A 94 -1.59 0.41 -3.86
C ILE A 94 -3.07 0.04 -3.83
N ASP A 95 -3.91 0.77 -4.57
CA ASP A 95 -5.33 0.47 -4.72
C ASP A 95 -5.65 0.03 -6.17
N LEU A 96 -6.45 -1.03 -6.31
CA LEU A 96 -6.90 -1.50 -7.62
C LEU A 96 -7.75 -0.49 -8.42
N THR A 97 -8.37 0.52 -7.80
CA THR A 97 -9.05 1.59 -8.56
C THR A 97 -8.11 2.36 -9.44
N ASP A 98 -6.85 2.46 -9.05
CA ASP A 98 -5.87 3.14 -9.88
C ASP A 98 -5.64 2.40 -11.19
N TYR A 99 -6.11 1.16 -11.35
CA TYR A 99 -6.00 0.34 -12.57
C TYR A 99 -7.32 0.22 -13.34
N ASP A 100 -8.37 0.97 -13.00
CA ASP A 100 -9.71 0.90 -13.65
C ASP A 100 -9.70 1.18 -15.17
N ASP A 101 -8.70 1.89 -15.67
CA ASP A 101 -8.50 2.15 -17.10
C ASP A 101 -7.90 0.97 -17.87
N VAL A 102 -7.26 0.01 -17.18
CA VAL A 102 -6.55 -1.13 -17.79
C VAL A 102 -7.09 -2.50 -17.39
N ARG A 103 -7.84 -2.61 -16.29
CA ARG A 103 -8.57 -3.84 -15.92
C ARG A 103 -9.96 -3.84 -16.53
N THR A 104 -10.44 -5.01 -16.92
CA THR A 104 -11.75 -5.19 -17.59
C THR A 104 -12.69 -6.12 -16.83
N CYS A 105 -12.17 -6.93 -15.91
CA CYS A 105 -12.94 -7.94 -15.20
C CYS A 105 -13.79 -7.38 -14.05
N CYS A 106 -13.41 -6.22 -13.50
CA CYS A 106 -14.07 -5.55 -12.39
C CYS A 106 -13.93 -4.04 -12.53
N ASP A 107 -14.77 -3.29 -11.84
CA ASP A 107 -14.73 -1.84 -11.78
C ASP A 107 -14.76 -1.33 -10.35
N LYS A 108 -14.22 -0.12 -10.13
CA LYS A 108 -14.32 0.61 -8.86
C LYS A 108 -13.90 -0.25 -7.66
N ALA A 109 -14.85 -0.64 -6.83
CA ALA A 109 -14.59 -1.31 -5.57
C ALA A 109 -14.68 -2.84 -5.64
N ASN A 110 -15.04 -3.37 -6.81
CA ASN A 110 -15.10 -4.81 -7.07
C ASN A 110 -13.71 -5.35 -7.38
N ILE A 111 -13.47 -6.59 -6.95
CA ILE A 111 -12.22 -7.31 -7.17
C ILE A 111 -12.50 -8.77 -7.51
N CYS A 112 -11.55 -9.41 -8.18
CA CYS A 112 -11.45 -10.85 -8.31
C CYS A 112 -9.99 -11.25 -8.45
N GLU A 113 -9.72 -12.56 -8.46
CA GLU A 113 -8.36 -13.11 -8.63
C GLU A 113 -7.67 -12.58 -9.89
N LYS A 114 -8.42 -12.32 -10.97
CA LYS A 114 -7.87 -11.83 -12.24
C LYS A 114 -7.25 -10.44 -12.15
N CYS A 115 -7.86 -9.51 -11.40
CA CYS A 115 -7.29 -8.17 -11.23
C CYS A 115 -6.38 -8.07 -10.02
N TRP A 116 -6.45 -9.01 -9.06
CA TRP A 116 -5.49 -9.07 -7.96
C TRP A 116 -4.04 -9.28 -8.42
N THR A 117 -3.85 -9.84 -9.61
CA THR A 117 -2.54 -9.93 -10.28
C THR A 117 -1.86 -8.56 -10.45
N PHE A 118 -2.61 -7.46 -10.57
CA PHE A 118 -2.03 -6.10 -10.55
C PHE A 118 -1.37 -5.76 -9.21
N ILE A 119 -1.99 -6.11 -8.09
CA ILE A 119 -1.37 -5.95 -6.76
C ILE A 119 -0.15 -6.85 -6.63
N THR A 120 -0.23 -8.08 -7.13
CA THR A 120 0.91 -9.03 -7.16
C THR A 120 2.10 -8.46 -7.93
N MET A 121 1.88 -7.97 -9.16
CA MET A 121 2.91 -7.31 -9.97
C MET A 121 3.52 -6.10 -9.25
N ALA A 122 2.68 -5.28 -8.63
CA ALA A 122 3.09 -4.08 -7.93
C ALA A 122 3.98 -4.40 -6.71
N ILE A 123 3.58 -5.38 -5.88
CA ILE A 123 4.37 -5.87 -4.75
C ILE A 123 5.72 -6.41 -5.23
N LYS A 124 5.77 -7.24 -6.29
CA LYS A 124 7.03 -7.78 -6.82
C LYS A 124 8.02 -6.68 -7.20
N VAL A 125 7.55 -5.69 -7.96
CA VAL A 125 8.40 -4.59 -8.44
C VAL A 125 8.88 -3.71 -7.28
N VAL A 126 7.96 -3.33 -6.38
CA VAL A 126 8.29 -2.43 -5.26
C VAL A 126 9.15 -3.12 -4.21
N ASP A 127 8.84 -4.36 -3.80
CA ASP A 127 9.61 -5.10 -2.80
C ASP A 127 11.06 -5.32 -3.26
N VAL A 128 11.25 -5.68 -4.54
CA VAL A 128 12.60 -5.82 -5.12
C VAL A 128 13.37 -4.51 -5.08
N ALA A 129 12.75 -3.38 -5.42
CA ALA A 129 13.41 -2.07 -5.37
C ALA A 129 13.76 -1.68 -3.92
N LEU A 130 12.82 -1.83 -2.98
CA LEU A 130 13.03 -1.54 -1.56
C LEU A 130 14.18 -2.36 -0.97
N ARG A 131 14.29 -3.65 -1.32
CA ARG A 131 15.36 -4.53 -0.84
C ARG A 131 16.69 -4.30 -1.53
N GLN A 132 16.71 -4.27 -2.86
CA GLN A 132 17.96 -4.29 -3.64
C GLN A 132 18.56 -2.92 -3.85
N ASP A 133 17.73 -1.88 -3.98
CA ASP A 133 18.21 -0.53 -4.30
C ASP A 133 18.37 0.31 -3.04
N PHE A 134 17.45 0.17 -2.09
CA PHE A 134 17.48 0.92 -0.82
C PHE A 134 18.03 0.13 0.37
N GLY A 135 18.18 -1.20 0.24
CA GLY A 135 18.77 -2.04 1.29
C GLY A 135 17.86 -2.29 2.49
N PHE A 136 16.55 -2.01 2.38
CA PHE A 136 15.60 -2.24 3.47
C PHE A 136 15.38 -3.72 3.71
N LYS A 137 15.31 -4.10 4.99
CA LYS A 137 15.16 -5.50 5.41
C LYS A 137 13.76 -5.78 5.94
N HIS A 138 13.25 -4.88 6.75
CA HIS A 138 12.03 -5.04 7.52
C HIS A 138 10.85 -4.42 6.75
N ILE A 139 10.44 -5.12 5.70
CA ILE A 139 9.30 -4.75 4.85
C ILE A 139 8.17 -5.75 5.13
N MET A 140 7.01 -5.24 5.53
CA MET A 140 5.79 -6.01 5.68
C MET A 140 4.73 -5.49 4.71
N TRP A 141 4.20 -6.37 3.87
CA TRP A 141 3.05 -6.10 3.04
C TRP A 141 1.78 -6.57 3.75
N VAL A 142 0.72 -5.78 3.68
CA VAL A 142 -0.53 -6.01 4.41
C VAL A 142 -1.68 -5.81 3.44
N TYR A 143 -2.60 -6.76 3.40
CA TYR A 143 -3.85 -6.63 2.66
C TYR A 143 -4.69 -5.50 3.25
N SER A 144 -5.22 -4.60 2.41
CA SER A 144 -5.98 -3.43 2.88
C SER A 144 -7.37 -3.76 3.45
N GLY A 145 -7.77 -5.04 3.38
CA GLY A 145 -9.08 -5.54 3.77
C GLY A 145 -10.12 -5.53 2.63
N ARG A 146 -9.78 -4.92 1.49
CA ARG A 146 -10.64 -4.89 0.30
C ARG A 146 -9.83 -5.07 -0.98
N ARG A 147 -9.30 -3.99 -1.56
CA ARG A 147 -8.85 -3.99 -2.98
C ARG A 147 -7.43 -3.50 -3.19
N GLY A 148 -6.61 -3.55 -2.15
CA GLY A 148 -5.27 -3.00 -2.19
C GLY A 148 -4.34 -3.67 -1.20
N ALA A 149 -3.10 -3.17 -1.17
CA ALA A 149 -2.09 -3.61 -0.25
C ALA A 149 -1.23 -2.44 0.23
N HIS A 150 -0.84 -2.48 1.49
CA HIS A 150 0.00 -1.48 2.13
C HIS A 150 1.37 -2.08 2.43
N ALA A 151 2.45 -1.36 2.10
CA ALA A 151 3.78 -1.68 2.57
C ALA A 151 4.09 -0.88 3.84
N TRP A 152 4.72 -1.53 4.81
CA TRP A 152 5.26 -0.95 6.03
C TRP A 152 6.75 -1.28 6.11
N ILE A 153 7.60 -0.25 5.99
CA ILE A 153 9.05 -0.39 6.06
C ILE A 153 9.49 0.13 7.43
N SER A 154 9.91 -0.81 8.28
CA SER A 154 10.19 -0.59 9.69
C SER A 154 11.68 -0.51 10.02
N ASP A 155 12.59 -0.55 9.04
CA ASP A 155 14.01 -0.30 9.29
C ASP A 155 14.22 1.04 10.02
N CYS A 156 15.13 1.10 11.00
CA CYS A 156 15.43 2.35 11.74
C CYS A 156 15.70 3.53 10.78
N ALA A 157 16.50 3.29 9.72
CA ALA A 157 16.81 4.31 8.71
C ALA A 157 15.58 4.78 7.90
N ALA A 158 14.58 3.91 7.68
CA ALA A 158 13.31 4.29 7.05
C ALA A 158 12.46 5.12 8.02
N ARG A 159 12.40 4.71 9.29
CA ARG A 159 11.60 5.39 10.31
C ARG A 159 12.05 6.83 10.58
N THR A 160 13.36 7.08 10.44
CA THR A 160 13.98 8.39 10.67
C THR A 160 14.05 9.27 9.42
N MET A 161 13.44 8.88 8.29
CA MET A 161 13.52 9.66 7.05
C MET A 161 12.75 10.98 7.14
N THR A 162 13.37 12.04 6.64
CA THR A 162 12.71 13.33 6.42
C THR A 162 11.72 13.25 5.25
N ASP A 163 10.76 14.19 5.20
CA ASP A 163 9.84 14.33 4.08
C ASP A 163 10.54 14.45 2.72
N GLN A 164 11.73 15.09 2.67
CA GLN A 164 12.49 15.19 1.42
C GLN A 164 13.03 13.84 0.97
N GLN A 165 13.57 13.04 1.89
CA GLN A 165 14.05 11.68 1.59
C GLN A 165 12.88 10.78 1.16
N ARG A 166 11.76 10.85 1.86
CA ARG A 166 10.52 10.16 1.53
C ARG A 166 10.02 10.49 0.12
N LYS A 167 9.95 11.78 -0.21
CA LYS A 167 9.62 12.27 -1.57
C LYS A 167 10.58 11.74 -2.63
N ALA A 168 11.88 11.65 -2.33
CA ALA A 168 12.86 11.12 -3.28
C ALA A 168 12.64 9.63 -3.57
N ILE A 169 12.35 8.82 -2.54
CA ILE A 169 12.05 7.39 -2.72
C ILE A 169 10.71 7.20 -3.44
N ALA A 170 9.66 7.92 -3.04
CA ALA A 170 8.37 7.87 -3.72
C ALA A 170 8.51 8.26 -5.20
N GLY A 171 9.27 9.34 -5.49
CA GLY A 171 9.54 9.80 -6.85
C GLY A 171 10.41 8.84 -7.68
N TYR A 172 11.28 8.05 -7.05
CA TYR A 172 12.06 7.01 -7.70
C TYR A 172 11.17 5.86 -8.20
N LEU A 173 10.12 5.52 -7.45
CA LEU A 173 9.18 4.46 -7.78
C LEU A 173 8.00 4.96 -8.63
N ASP A 174 7.70 6.26 -8.64
CA ASP A 174 6.62 6.88 -9.39
C ASP A 174 6.94 7.02 -10.89
N VAL A 175 6.51 6.04 -11.68
CA VAL A 175 6.77 5.92 -13.12
C VAL A 175 5.57 6.29 -14.00
N VAL A 176 4.37 5.86 -13.59
CA VAL A 176 3.13 6.09 -14.36
C VAL A 176 2.48 7.37 -13.83
N ARG A 177 2.63 8.48 -14.58
CA ARG A 177 2.20 9.80 -14.14
C ARG A 177 1.05 10.36 -14.98
N GLY A 178 0.16 11.11 -14.34
CA GLY A 178 -1.02 11.70 -14.97
C GLY A 178 -2.27 10.82 -14.88
N GLY A 179 -3.45 11.44 -15.05
CA GLY A 179 -4.75 10.74 -14.97
C GLY A 179 -5.11 10.00 -16.25
N ALA A 180 -6.08 9.08 -16.17
CA ALA A 180 -6.53 8.23 -17.29
C ALA A 180 -7.06 9.01 -18.51
N GLN A 181 -7.42 10.29 -18.34
CA GLN A 181 -7.86 11.17 -19.44
C GLN A 181 -6.71 11.86 -20.18
N ASN A 182 -5.47 11.76 -19.69
CA ASN A 182 -4.31 12.49 -20.21
C ASN A 182 -3.39 11.56 -21.00
N GLY A 183 -3.64 11.39 -22.30
CA GLY A 183 -2.69 10.85 -23.30
C GLY A 183 -1.70 9.80 -22.80
N LYS A 184 -0.41 9.95 -23.18
CA LYS A 184 0.67 9.04 -22.79
C LYS A 184 1.14 9.30 -21.35
N ARG A 185 1.06 8.30 -20.47
CA ARG A 185 1.33 8.43 -19.03
C ARG A 185 2.76 8.03 -18.64
N VAL A 186 3.46 7.35 -19.54
CA VAL A 186 4.85 6.92 -19.34
C VAL A 186 5.79 7.67 -20.28
N ASN A 187 6.66 8.50 -19.70
CA ASN A 187 7.68 9.26 -20.43
C ASN A 187 9.04 9.09 -19.76
N LEU A 188 9.70 7.98 -20.10
CA LEU A 188 10.91 7.53 -19.41
C LEU A 188 12.19 7.94 -20.15
N PRO A 189 13.22 8.45 -19.44
CA PRO A 189 14.51 8.72 -20.03
C PRO A 189 15.15 7.43 -20.56
N ARG A 190 16.00 7.57 -21.59
CA ARG A 190 16.72 6.46 -22.23
C ARG A 190 18.24 6.69 -22.17
N PRO A 191 19.06 5.64 -21.95
CA PRO A 191 18.68 4.25 -21.70
C PRO A 191 17.89 4.09 -20.39
N LEU A 192 17.10 3.02 -20.28
CA LEU A 192 16.29 2.78 -19.09
C LEU A 192 17.18 2.68 -17.85
N HIS A 193 16.77 3.32 -16.76
CA HIS A 193 17.41 3.15 -15.46
C HIS A 193 17.45 1.66 -15.06
N PRO A 194 18.47 1.16 -14.34
CA PRO A 194 18.56 -0.25 -13.95
C PRO A 194 17.30 -0.80 -13.27
N HIS A 195 16.67 -0.03 -12.37
CA HIS A 195 15.38 -0.38 -11.76
C HIS A 195 14.28 -0.60 -12.79
N LEU A 196 14.17 0.28 -13.79
CA LEU A 196 13.17 0.15 -14.85
C LEU A 196 13.46 -1.06 -15.73
N SER A 197 14.73 -1.31 -16.07
CA SER A 197 15.13 -2.49 -16.84
C SER A 197 14.76 -3.79 -16.12
N ARG A 198 15.06 -3.88 -14.81
CA ARG A 198 14.69 -5.02 -13.96
C ARG A 198 13.17 -5.15 -13.81
N SER A 199 12.47 -4.04 -13.61
CA SER A 199 11.00 -4.01 -13.52
C SER A 199 10.37 -4.51 -14.81
N LEU A 200 10.91 -4.12 -15.97
CA LEU A 200 10.44 -4.63 -17.26
C LEU A 200 10.59 -6.15 -17.35
N GLU A 201 11.72 -6.73 -16.91
CA GLU A 201 11.89 -8.19 -16.89
C GLU A 201 10.85 -8.90 -15.99
N ILE A 202 10.54 -8.33 -14.82
CA ILE A 202 9.50 -8.85 -13.92
C ILE A 202 8.13 -8.80 -14.60
N LEU A 203 7.82 -7.69 -15.27
CA LEU A 203 6.49 -7.42 -15.82
C LEU A 203 6.21 -8.11 -17.16
N LYS A 204 7.22 -8.53 -17.93
CA LYS A 204 7.03 -9.08 -19.28
C LYS A 204 6.10 -10.30 -19.32
N THR A 205 6.28 -11.26 -18.42
CA THR A 205 5.45 -12.47 -18.37
C THR A 205 4.03 -12.12 -17.96
N HIS A 206 3.88 -11.35 -16.87
CA HIS A 206 2.57 -10.89 -16.40
C HIS A 206 1.83 -10.03 -17.43
N PHE A 207 2.55 -9.21 -18.21
CA PHE A 207 1.95 -8.45 -19.28
C PHE A 207 1.34 -9.37 -20.35
N ALA A 208 2.04 -10.43 -20.75
CA ALA A 208 1.50 -11.37 -21.74
C ALA A 208 0.32 -12.19 -21.19
N GLU A 209 0.44 -12.72 -19.98
CA GLU A 209 -0.52 -13.65 -19.39
C GLU A 209 -1.70 -12.91 -18.74
N ASP A 210 -1.42 -12.00 -17.82
CA ASP A 210 -2.46 -11.34 -17.02
C ASP A 210 -3.08 -10.15 -17.77
N VAL A 211 -2.26 -9.30 -18.40
CA VAL A 211 -2.80 -8.11 -19.07
C VAL A 211 -3.38 -8.47 -20.43
N LEU A 212 -2.60 -9.05 -21.34
CA LEU A 212 -3.06 -9.28 -22.71
C LEU A 212 -4.07 -10.43 -22.82
N ALA A 213 -3.84 -11.55 -22.13
CA ALA A 213 -4.70 -12.73 -22.28
C ALA A 213 -5.89 -12.73 -21.31
N VAL A 214 -5.70 -12.31 -20.05
CA VAL A 214 -6.77 -12.32 -19.04
C VAL A 214 -7.60 -11.03 -19.05
N GLN A 215 -6.99 -9.86 -18.99
CA GLN A 215 -7.72 -8.58 -19.02
C GLN A 215 -8.20 -8.23 -20.44
N ASP A 216 -7.47 -8.62 -21.48
CA ASP A 216 -7.81 -8.33 -22.88
C ASP A 216 -8.29 -6.87 -23.11
N PRO A 217 -7.54 -5.85 -22.61
CA PRO A 217 -8.04 -4.48 -22.51
C PRO A 217 -8.34 -3.86 -23.86
N TRP A 218 -7.61 -4.26 -24.91
CA TRP A 218 -7.74 -3.71 -26.25
C TRP A 218 -8.77 -4.45 -27.09
N ARG A 219 -9.59 -5.34 -26.53
CA ARG A 219 -10.67 -5.97 -27.28
C ARG A 219 -11.65 -4.95 -27.84
N SER A 220 -11.98 -3.93 -27.05
CA SER A 220 -12.84 -2.81 -27.47
C SER A 220 -12.09 -1.86 -28.39
N GLU A 221 -12.83 -1.24 -29.32
CA GLU A 221 -12.26 -0.25 -30.26
C GLU A 221 -11.74 0.99 -29.54
N GLU A 222 -12.44 1.44 -28.48
CA GLU A 222 -12.02 2.59 -27.67
C GLU A 222 -10.64 2.37 -27.03
N GLN A 223 -10.40 1.20 -26.44
CA GLN A 223 -9.13 0.89 -25.80
C GLN A 223 -8.03 0.56 -26.82
N ALA A 224 -8.38 -0.06 -27.95
CA ALA A 224 -7.46 -0.23 -29.05
C ALA A 224 -6.98 1.12 -29.62
N GLU A 225 -7.85 2.14 -29.63
CA GLU A 225 -7.47 3.50 -30.03
C GLU A 225 -6.46 4.12 -29.06
N LYS A 226 -6.66 3.94 -27.75
CA LYS A 226 -5.70 4.39 -26.73
C LYS A 226 -4.33 3.76 -26.95
N LEU A 227 -4.26 2.46 -27.27
CA LEU A 227 -3.01 1.79 -27.63
C LEU A 227 -2.33 2.47 -28.85
N LEU A 228 -3.08 2.79 -29.90
CA LEU A 228 -2.51 3.45 -31.10
C LEU A 228 -1.87 4.80 -30.74
N GLN A 229 -2.46 5.56 -29.82
CA GLN A 229 -1.91 6.85 -29.37
C GLN A 229 -0.56 6.72 -28.65
N LEU A 230 -0.22 5.52 -28.14
CA LEU A 230 1.05 5.24 -27.49
C LEU A 230 2.17 4.87 -28.49
N LEU A 231 1.82 4.61 -29.75
CA LEU A 231 2.76 4.21 -30.80
C LEU A 231 3.30 5.44 -31.57
N PRO A 232 4.57 5.40 -32.02
CA PRO A 232 5.27 6.60 -32.49
C PRO A 232 4.99 6.99 -33.96
N ASP A 233 4.36 6.13 -34.75
CA ASP A 233 4.22 6.31 -36.21
C ASP A 233 2.76 6.25 -36.66
N LYS A 234 2.29 7.36 -37.25
CA LYS A 234 0.90 7.48 -37.70
C LYS A 234 0.53 6.51 -38.83
N SER A 235 1.45 6.24 -39.76
CA SER A 235 1.18 5.33 -40.88
C SER A 235 1.06 3.88 -40.41
N LEU A 236 1.87 3.48 -39.43
CA LEU A 236 1.71 2.21 -38.71
C LEU A 236 0.34 2.17 -38.02
N ASN A 237 -0.05 3.24 -37.33
CA ASN A 237 -1.33 3.29 -36.63
C ASN A 237 -2.53 3.18 -37.59
N ASP A 238 -2.50 3.87 -38.72
CA ASP A 238 -3.55 3.81 -39.74
C ASP A 238 -3.66 2.40 -40.36
N ALA A 239 -2.52 1.73 -40.57
CA ALA A 239 -2.49 0.36 -41.08
C ALA A 239 -3.00 -0.67 -40.05
N LEU A 240 -2.66 -0.50 -38.77
CA LEU A 240 -3.18 -1.32 -37.66
C LEU A 240 -4.69 -1.13 -37.53
N ARG A 241 -5.16 0.13 -37.54
CA ARG A 241 -6.59 0.47 -37.51
C ARG A 241 -7.35 -0.24 -38.64
N SER A 242 -6.87 -0.11 -39.89
CA SER A 242 -7.49 -0.79 -41.04
C SER A 242 -7.48 -2.32 -40.90
N THR A 243 -6.44 -2.89 -40.29
CA THR A 243 -6.34 -4.34 -40.04
C THR A 243 -7.39 -4.80 -39.02
N TRP A 244 -7.60 -4.02 -37.96
CA TRP A 244 -8.54 -4.36 -36.90
C TRP A 244 -10.00 -4.10 -37.29
N GLU A 245 -10.28 -3.07 -38.12
CA GLU A 245 -11.61 -2.83 -38.71
C GLU A 245 -12.06 -3.97 -39.62
N LYS A 246 -11.13 -4.56 -40.39
CA LYS A 246 -11.42 -5.73 -41.26
C LYS A 246 -11.63 -7.03 -40.50
N SER A 247 -11.28 -7.07 -39.21
CA SER A 247 -11.44 -8.25 -38.36
C SER A 247 -11.85 -7.80 -36.97
N PRO A 248 -13.13 -7.38 -36.79
CA PRO A 248 -13.63 -6.93 -35.49
C PRO A 248 -13.48 -8.02 -34.42
N GLY A 249 -13.30 -7.61 -33.16
CA GLY A 249 -13.21 -8.52 -32.03
C GLY A 249 -11.87 -9.26 -31.85
N ARG A 250 -10.81 -8.87 -32.60
CA ARG A 250 -9.43 -9.34 -32.36
C ARG A 250 -9.01 -9.12 -30.90
N SER A 251 -8.40 -10.14 -30.30
CA SER A 251 -7.89 -10.07 -28.92
C SER A 251 -6.66 -9.17 -28.82
N SER A 252 -6.37 -8.71 -27.60
CA SER A 252 -5.21 -7.88 -27.25
C SER A 252 -3.91 -8.60 -27.56
N VAL A 253 -3.83 -9.92 -27.35
CA VAL A 253 -2.69 -10.76 -27.75
C VAL A 253 -2.43 -10.65 -29.26
N SER A 254 -3.49 -10.77 -30.08
CA SER A 254 -3.36 -10.65 -31.54
C SER A 254 -3.02 -9.22 -31.96
N LYS A 255 -3.69 -8.21 -31.37
CA LYS A 255 -3.39 -6.80 -31.64
C LYS A 255 -1.94 -6.45 -31.30
N TRP A 256 -1.39 -6.99 -30.20
CA TRP A 256 0.01 -6.82 -29.83
C TRP A 256 0.98 -7.42 -30.86
N ALA A 257 0.69 -8.62 -31.34
CA ALA A 257 1.48 -9.29 -32.37
C ALA A 257 1.38 -8.58 -33.74
N ASP A 258 0.21 -8.01 -34.05
CA ASP A 258 -0.03 -7.26 -35.27
C ASP A 258 0.90 -6.04 -35.38
N ILE A 259 1.25 -5.39 -34.25
CA ILE A 259 2.21 -4.26 -34.25
C ILE A 259 3.51 -4.65 -34.95
N ASP A 260 4.08 -5.81 -34.59
CA ASP A 260 5.33 -6.26 -35.18
C ASP A 260 5.14 -6.77 -36.62
N SER A 261 4.00 -7.43 -36.89
CA SER A 261 3.68 -7.94 -38.22
C SER A 261 3.54 -6.82 -39.25
N VAL A 262 2.77 -5.77 -38.91
CA VAL A 262 2.53 -4.60 -39.75
C VAL A 262 3.78 -3.72 -39.86
N ALA A 263 4.58 -3.60 -38.79
CA ALA A 263 5.88 -2.93 -38.87
C ALA A 263 6.81 -3.63 -39.89
N ARG A 264 6.87 -4.97 -39.86
CA ARG A 264 7.72 -5.76 -40.79
C ARG A 264 7.22 -5.78 -42.23
N SER A 265 5.92 -5.61 -42.47
CA SER A 265 5.37 -5.57 -43.84
C SER A 265 5.73 -4.28 -44.60
N GLY A 266 6.40 -3.33 -43.94
CA GLY A 266 6.81 -2.06 -44.54
C GLY A 266 5.68 -1.03 -44.62
N ALA A 267 4.66 -1.14 -43.75
CA ALA A 267 3.53 -0.22 -43.69
C ALA A 267 3.95 1.26 -43.57
N SER A 268 5.09 1.54 -42.93
CA SER A 268 5.73 2.85 -42.92
C SER A 268 7.19 2.76 -43.32
N LYS A 269 7.57 3.49 -44.37
CA LYS A 269 8.98 3.62 -44.81
C LYS A 269 9.83 4.48 -43.85
N ARG A 270 9.18 5.21 -42.94
CA ARG A 270 9.83 6.13 -41.98
C ARG A 270 9.89 5.56 -40.56
N LEU A 271 9.36 4.35 -40.36
CA LEU A 271 9.30 3.73 -39.05
C LEU A 271 10.71 3.54 -38.47
N ASN A 272 10.91 4.11 -37.29
CA ASN A 272 12.12 3.88 -36.52
C ASN A 272 11.89 2.66 -35.59
N ALA A 273 12.61 1.57 -35.86
CA ALA A 273 12.48 0.32 -35.11
C ALA A 273 12.86 0.47 -33.62
N ASP A 274 13.87 1.29 -33.31
CA ASP A 274 14.28 1.58 -31.94
C ASP A 274 13.22 2.43 -31.20
N ALA A 275 12.61 3.41 -31.89
CA ALA A 275 11.50 4.16 -31.33
C ALA A 275 10.27 3.27 -31.06
N LEU A 276 9.96 2.33 -31.96
CA LEU A 276 8.88 1.37 -31.77
C LEU A 276 9.16 0.44 -30.58
N LEU A 277 10.38 -0.09 -30.46
CA LEU A 277 10.78 -0.91 -29.32
C LEU A 277 10.60 -0.13 -27.99
N LYS A 278 11.08 1.12 -27.94
CA LYS A 278 10.92 1.99 -26.77
C LYS A 278 9.46 2.25 -26.43
N ALA A 279 8.61 2.48 -27.45
CA ALA A 279 7.18 2.66 -27.25
C ALA A 279 6.52 1.38 -26.71
N LYS A 280 6.87 0.19 -27.23
CA LYS A 280 6.36 -1.08 -26.68
C LYS A 280 6.77 -1.28 -25.22
N GLN A 281 7.99 -0.90 -24.84
CA GLN A 281 8.42 -0.92 -23.43
C GLN A 281 7.59 0.04 -22.57
N ASP A 282 7.33 1.26 -23.04
CA ASP A 282 6.49 2.24 -22.34
C ASP A 282 5.06 1.72 -22.16
N VAL A 283 4.48 1.03 -23.16
CA VAL A 283 3.16 0.38 -23.05
C VAL A 283 3.16 -0.68 -21.95
N VAL A 284 4.20 -1.51 -21.82
CA VAL A 284 4.28 -2.48 -20.72
C VAL A 284 4.25 -1.77 -19.36
N PHE A 285 4.99 -0.67 -19.20
CA PHE A 285 4.94 0.09 -17.95
C PHE A 285 3.56 0.71 -17.70
N GLU A 286 2.93 1.29 -18.71
CA GLU A 286 1.65 1.97 -18.55
C GLU A 286 0.52 1.01 -18.10
N TYR A 287 0.58 -0.23 -18.59
CA TYR A 287 -0.44 -1.23 -18.31
C TYR A 287 -0.12 -2.13 -17.12
N ALA A 288 1.15 -2.31 -16.73
CA ALA A 288 1.52 -3.32 -15.73
C ALA A 288 2.36 -2.79 -14.54
N TYR A 289 2.95 -1.59 -14.64
CA TYR A 289 3.81 -1.08 -13.57
C TYR A 289 2.99 -0.59 -12.36
N PRO A 290 3.53 -0.74 -11.13
CA PRO A 290 2.88 -0.24 -9.91
C PRO A 290 2.38 1.21 -10.00
N ARG A 291 1.12 1.39 -9.64
CA ARG A 291 0.49 2.69 -9.41
C ARG A 291 0.40 2.88 -7.90
N LEU A 292 1.11 3.88 -7.40
CA LEU A 292 1.27 4.14 -5.96
C LEU A 292 0.49 5.40 -5.60
N ASP A 293 -0.22 5.38 -4.49
CA ASP A 293 -0.62 6.64 -3.85
C ASP A 293 0.62 7.28 -3.21
N ILE A 294 1.25 8.15 -4.00
CA ILE A 294 2.49 8.80 -3.59
C ILE A 294 2.28 9.73 -2.40
N GLU A 295 1.07 10.27 -2.15
CA GLU A 295 0.85 11.19 -1.05
C GLU A 295 0.96 10.49 0.32
N VAL A 296 0.55 9.22 0.38
CA VAL A 296 0.74 8.34 1.57
C VAL A 296 2.22 8.21 1.93
N SER A 297 3.10 8.26 0.92
CA SER A 297 4.52 8.00 1.07
C SER A 297 5.35 9.24 1.42
N LYS A 298 4.84 10.45 1.16
CA LYS A 298 5.63 11.69 1.14
C LYS A 298 5.85 12.36 2.49
N LYS A 299 4.92 12.22 3.42
CA LYS A 299 4.92 12.96 4.69
C LYS A 299 4.99 12.05 5.90
N LEU A 300 5.74 12.48 6.90
CA LEU A 300 5.82 11.81 8.20
C LEU A 300 4.47 11.67 8.90
N ASN A 301 3.54 12.63 8.74
CA ASN A 301 2.27 12.65 9.46
C ASN A 301 1.09 11.97 8.73
N HIS A 302 1.34 11.26 7.61
CA HIS A 302 0.27 10.58 6.89
C HIS A 302 -0.16 9.30 7.64
N LEU A 303 -1.45 9.22 7.99
CA LEU A 303 -2.05 8.07 8.67
C LEU A 303 -2.33 6.95 7.67
N LEU A 304 -2.10 5.70 8.09
CA LEU A 304 -2.41 4.53 7.28
C LEU A 304 -3.04 3.46 8.17
N LYS A 305 -4.00 2.71 7.60
CA LYS A 305 -4.76 1.69 8.32
C LYS A 305 -3.83 0.63 8.94
N SER A 306 -3.98 0.41 10.25
CA SER A 306 -3.20 -0.59 10.98
C SER A 306 -3.39 -2.01 10.42
N PRO A 307 -2.35 -2.85 10.44
CA PRO A 307 -2.52 -4.30 10.29
C PRO A 307 -3.54 -4.85 11.28
N PHE A 308 -4.20 -5.94 10.90
CA PHE A 308 -5.24 -6.67 11.64
C PHE A 308 -6.54 -5.92 11.94
N VAL A 309 -6.72 -4.69 11.44
CA VAL A 309 -8.02 -4.00 11.49
C VAL A 309 -9.05 -4.75 10.63
N VAL A 310 -10.30 -4.78 11.09
CA VAL A 310 -11.43 -5.30 10.30
C VAL A 310 -11.90 -4.22 9.33
N HIS A 311 -11.97 -4.54 8.04
CA HIS A 311 -12.50 -3.61 7.06
C HIS A 311 -14.03 -3.51 7.18
N PRO A 312 -14.60 -2.30 7.40
CA PRO A 312 -16.02 -2.15 7.72
C PRO A 312 -16.93 -2.63 6.58
N GLY A 313 -16.56 -2.34 5.33
CA GLY A 313 -17.35 -2.71 4.15
C GLY A 313 -17.28 -4.19 3.75
N THR A 314 -16.30 -4.97 4.21
CA THR A 314 -16.11 -6.37 3.78
C THR A 314 -16.11 -7.36 4.93
N GLY A 315 -15.95 -6.90 6.17
CA GLY A 315 -15.74 -7.73 7.35
C GLY A 315 -14.37 -8.43 7.38
N ARG A 316 -13.54 -8.32 6.35
CA ARG A 316 -12.25 -9.02 6.25
C ARG A 316 -11.18 -8.37 7.11
N VAL A 317 -10.31 -9.21 7.67
CA VAL A 317 -9.16 -8.76 8.47
C VAL A 317 -8.02 -8.29 7.56
N CYS A 318 -7.38 -7.17 7.89
CA CYS A 318 -6.23 -6.63 7.17
C CYS A 318 -4.94 -7.42 7.51
N VAL A 319 -4.79 -8.61 6.92
CA VAL A 319 -3.71 -9.56 7.26
C VAL A 319 -2.40 -9.30 6.51
N PRO A 320 -1.23 -9.65 7.09
CA PRO A 320 0.05 -9.68 6.37
C PRO A 320 0.01 -10.60 5.15
N ILE A 321 0.68 -10.17 4.07
CA ILE A 321 0.84 -10.93 2.82
C ILE A 321 2.22 -11.61 2.84
N ASN A 322 2.27 -12.91 2.55
CA ASN A 322 3.52 -13.65 2.47
C ASN A 322 4.22 -13.39 1.12
N THR A 323 5.27 -12.57 1.12
CA THR A 323 6.02 -12.23 -0.10
C THR A 323 6.86 -13.37 -0.68
N LYS A 324 7.09 -14.46 0.07
CA LYS A 324 7.82 -15.64 -0.45
C LYS A 324 6.94 -16.55 -1.31
N ALA A 325 5.63 -16.46 -1.15
CA ALA A 325 4.62 -17.24 -1.85
C ALA A 325 3.49 -16.29 -2.24
N LEU A 326 3.84 -15.23 -2.99
CA LEU A 326 2.97 -14.09 -3.21
C LEU A 326 1.78 -14.45 -4.11
N GLU A 327 2.02 -15.34 -5.07
CA GLU A 327 1.05 -15.86 -6.02
C GLU A 327 -0.05 -16.68 -5.35
N ASP A 328 0.21 -17.23 -4.16
CA ASP A 328 -0.75 -18.04 -3.39
C ASP A 328 -1.74 -17.16 -2.59
N PHE A 329 -1.48 -15.85 -2.46
CA PHE A 329 -2.35 -14.96 -1.69
C PHE A 329 -3.64 -14.65 -2.44
N ASN A 330 -4.77 -15.11 -1.89
CA ASN A 330 -6.10 -14.83 -2.44
C ASN A 330 -6.92 -13.91 -1.50
N PRO A 331 -7.18 -12.64 -1.89
CA PRO A 331 -7.91 -11.68 -1.05
C PRO A 331 -9.37 -12.10 -0.77
N LEU A 332 -9.94 -12.98 -1.60
CA LEU A 332 -11.31 -13.47 -1.45
C LEU A 332 -11.46 -14.55 -0.37
N THR A 333 -10.34 -15.14 0.06
CA THR A 333 -10.30 -16.20 1.08
C THR A 333 -9.78 -15.71 2.43
N VAL A 334 -9.42 -14.44 2.54
CA VAL A 334 -8.96 -13.83 3.80
C VAL A 334 -10.13 -13.84 4.80
N PRO A 335 -9.93 -14.33 6.04
CA PRO A 335 -11.03 -14.52 6.98
C PRO A 335 -11.74 -13.20 7.32
N THR A 336 -13.05 -13.30 7.46
CA THR A 336 -13.93 -12.26 7.99
C THR A 336 -14.08 -12.40 9.50
N ILE A 337 -14.43 -11.31 10.18
CA ILE A 337 -14.67 -11.34 11.63
C ILE A 337 -15.79 -12.32 12.00
N GLN A 338 -16.83 -12.47 11.16
CA GLN A 338 -17.91 -13.43 11.42
C GLN A 338 -17.41 -14.88 11.35
N GLU A 339 -16.59 -15.22 10.35
CA GLU A 339 -15.99 -16.55 10.23
C GLU A 339 -15.08 -16.86 11.42
N LEU A 340 -14.26 -15.90 11.86
CA LEU A 340 -13.38 -16.09 13.02
C LEU A 340 -14.16 -16.32 14.32
N LEU A 341 -15.26 -15.59 14.55
CA LEU A 341 -16.12 -15.80 15.72
C LEU A 341 -16.76 -17.19 15.69
N GLN A 342 -17.24 -17.61 14.51
CA GLN A 342 -17.79 -18.95 14.33
C GLN A 342 -16.75 -20.04 14.60
N GLU A 343 -15.52 -19.90 14.11
CA GLU A 343 -14.43 -20.84 14.37
C GLU A 343 -14.11 -20.97 15.87
N ILE A 344 -14.19 -19.86 16.63
CA ILE A 344 -14.00 -19.87 18.10
C ILE A 344 -15.12 -20.64 18.79
N ASP A 345 -16.38 -20.37 18.43
CA ASP A 345 -17.54 -21.02 19.03
C ASP A 345 -17.62 -22.52 18.71
N GLU A 346 -17.15 -22.91 17.52
CA GLU A 346 -17.12 -24.30 17.05
C GLU A 346 -15.90 -25.09 17.54
N TRP A 347 -14.87 -24.41 18.07
CA TRP A 347 -13.65 -25.05 18.54
C TRP A 347 -13.95 -25.97 19.72
N LYS A 348 -13.80 -27.28 19.50
CA LYS A 348 -13.86 -28.31 20.52
C LYS A 348 -12.43 -28.65 20.90
N GLU A 349 -12.11 -28.64 22.19
CA GLU A 349 -10.86 -29.23 22.68
C GLU A 349 -10.75 -30.64 22.09
N GLU A 350 -9.78 -30.87 21.22
CA GLU A 350 -9.48 -32.23 20.78
C GLU A 350 -9.09 -33.01 22.05
N GLU A 351 -9.90 -34.02 22.41
CA GLU A 351 -9.60 -34.99 23.47
C GLU A 351 -8.39 -35.86 23.05
N GLU A 352 -7.21 -35.28 22.92
CA GLU A 352 -5.97 -36.04 22.83
C GLU A 352 -5.51 -36.43 24.24
N GLY A 353 -5.98 -37.60 24.69
CA GLY A 353 -5.19 -38.56 25.46
C GLY A 353 -4.50 -38.03 26.73
N ALA A 354 -5.27 -37.92 27.81
CA ALA A 354 -4.89 -38.05 29.22
C ALA A 354 -3.39 -38.13 29.59
N SER A 355 -2.88 -37.12 30.30
CA SER A 355 -2.35 -37.31 31.66
C SER A 355 -2.07 -35.97 32.34
N SER A 356 -2.72 -35.76 33.48
CA SER A 356 -2.23 -34.99 34.65
C SER A 356 -1.17 -33.91 34.41
N GLN A 357 -1.56 -32.63 34.43
CA GLN A 357 -0.78 -31.56 35.05
C GLN A 357 -1.61 -30.27 35.21
N GLU A 358 -1.61 -29.73 36.43
CA GLU A 358 -2.30 -28.52 36.90
C GLU A 358 -1.73 -27.20 36.30
N ASN A 359 -1.40 -27.17 35.00
CA ASN A 359 -0.87 -25.98 34.33
C ASN A 359 -1.12 -26.03 32.80
N ALA A 360 -2.32 -26.40 32.37
CA ALA A 360 -2.72 -26.20 30.98
C ALA A 360 -2.88 -24.69 30.73
N LYS A 361 -1.89 -24.07 30.07
CA LYS A 361 -2.03 -22.71 29.55
C LYS A 361 -3.24 -22.69 28.63
N THR A 362 -4.23 -21.86 28.94
CA THR A 362 -5.37 -21.59 28.07
C THR A 362 -4.85 -21.14 26.70
N VAL A 363 -5.20 -21.89 25.65
CA VAL A 363 -4.84 -21.55 24.28
C VAL A 363 -5.59 -20.27 23.89
N PRO A 364 -4.90 -19.20 23.47
CA PRO A 364 -5.54 -17.96 23.04
C PRO A 364 -6.50 -18.19 21.88
N ASP A 365 -7.62 -17.46 21.82
CA ASP A 365 -8.67 -17.73 20.84
C ASP A 365 -8.22 -17.62 19.39
N TRP A 366 -7.33 -16.68 19.08
CA TRP A 366 -6.79 -16.54 17.73
C TRP A 366 -5.95 -17.75 17.26
N GLU A 367 -5.43 -18.58 18.18
CA GLU A 367 -4.74 -19.83 17.83
C GLU A 367 -5.70 -20.94 17.40
N LYS A 368 -7.00 -20.75 17.63
CA LYS A 368 -8.07 -21.69 17.28
C LYS A 368 -8.68 -21.40 15.91
N THR A 369 -8.25 -20.32 15.25
CA THR A 369 -8.89 -19.78 14.05
C THR A 369 -7.95 -19.78 12.84
N SER A 370 -8.54 -19.54 11.67
CA SER A 370 -7.84 -19.29 10.40
C SER A 370 -7.00 -18.01 10.41
N LEU A 371 -7.07 -17.19 11.48
CA LEU A 371 -6.18 -16.03 11.68
C LEU A 371 -4.77 -16.42 12.14
N LYS A 372 -4.60 -17.60 12.76
CA LYS A 372 -3.33 -18.10 13.30
C LYS A 372 -2.12 -17.95 12.37
N PRO A 373 -2.13 -18.44 11.10
CA PRO A 373 -0.94 -18.35 10.24
C PRO A 373 -0.49 -16.91 9.98
N TYR A 374 -1.44 -15.97 9.92
CA TYR A 374 -1.14 -14.55 9.71
C TYR A 374 -0.49 -13.91 10.95
N ILE A 375 -0.94 -14.29 12.15
CA ILE A 375 -0.35 -13.83 13.42
C ILE A 375 1.05 -14.43 13.61
N GLU A 376 1.26 -15.70 13.27
CA GLU A 376 2.58 -16.34 13.33
C GLU A 376 3.58 -15.68 12.37
N GLN A 377 3.14 -15.35 11.16
CA GLN A 377 3.92 -14.58 10.20
C GLN A 377 4.29 -13.20 10.78
N PHE A 378 3.33 -12.48 11.36
CA PHE A 378 3.57 -11.17 11.96
C PHE A 378 4.55 -11.24 13.14
N ARG A 379 4.37 -12.20 14.05
CA ARG A 379 5.27 -12.43 15.19
C ARG A 379 6.69 -12.71 14.73
N THR A 380 6.86 -13.49 13.66
CA THR A 380 8.17 -13.75 13.06
C THR A 380 8.81 -12.47 12.51
N PHE A 381 8.03 -11.62 11.82
CA PHE A 381 8.50 -10.32 11.35
C PHE A 381 8.96 -9.41 12.51
N VAL A 382 8.13 -9.27 13.56
CA VAL A 382 8.43 -8.45 14.74
C VAL A 382 9.67 -8.98 15.47
N ALA A 383 9.81 -10.30 15.64
CA ALA A 383 10.97 -10.90 16.28
C ALA A 383 12.29 -10.57 15.55
N HIS A 384 12.28 -10.61 14.21
CA HIS A 384 13.43 -10.21 13.40
C HIS A 384 13.73 -8.72 13.50
N LEU A 385 12.70 -7.87 13.47
CA LEU A 385 12.87 -6.42 13.66
C LEU A 385 13.52 -6.11 15.01
N LEU A 386 12.97 -6.64 16.10
CA LEU A 386 13.51 -6.39 17.45
C LEU A 386 14.93 -6.93 17.64
N LYS A 387 15.28 -8.03 16.97
CA LYS A 387 16.64 -8.56 16.99
C LYS A 387 17.64 -7.60 16.34
N ASP A 388 17.30 -7.02 15.19
CA ASP A 388 18.15 -6.08 14.49
C ASP A 388 18.24 -4.74 15.24
N GLU A 389 17.14 -4.25 15.82
CA GLU A 389 17.13 -3.06 16.68
C GLU A 389 18.07 -3.18 17.89
N ARG A 390 18.00 -4.30 18.62
CA ARG A 390 18.90 -4.57 19.76
C ARG A 390 20.37 -4.60 19.31
N SER A 391 20.64 -5.20 18.15
CA SER A 391 22.01 -5.30 17.61
C SER A 391 22.56 -3.94 17.21
N GLN A 392 21.72 -3.07 16.62
CA GLN A 392 22.11 -1.70 16.26
C GLN A 392 22.36 -0.84 17.50
N LYS A 393 21.51 -0.95 18.53
CA LYS A 393 21.70 -0.24 19.81
C LYS A 393 23.03 -0.62 20.47
N ALA A 394 23.31 -1.91 20.59
CA ALA A 394 24.57 -2.39 21.16
C ALA A 394 25.81 -1.94 20.37
N LYS A 395 25.69 -1.77 19.05
CA LYS A 395 26.77 -1.22 18.21
C LYS A 395 27.00 0.27 18.49
N ARG A 396 25.94 1.07 18.58
CA ARG A 396 26.02 2.51 18.89
C ARG A 396 26.66 2.75 20.26
N GLU A 397 26.23 2.01 21.28
CA GLU A 397 26.77 2.12 22.65
C GLU A 397 28.28 1.80 22.70
N ARG A 398 28.76 0.84 21.90
CA ARG A 398 30.20 0.54 21.80
C ARG A 398 31.00 1.62 21.08
N GLU A 399 30.43 2.21 20.01
CA GLU A 399 31.09 3.27 19.24
C GLU A 399 31.13 4.61 20.00
N GLU A 400 30.13 4.89 20.84
CA GLU A 400 30.07 6.08 21.70
C GLU A 400 30.92 5.91 22.96
N GLY A 401 30.91 4.73 23.59
CA GLY A 401 31.77 4.41 24.74
C GLY A 401 33.27 4.38 24.41
N GLY A 402 33.64 4.12 23.15
CA GLY A 402 35.03 4.16 22.68
C GLY A 402 35.57 5.55 22.34
N LYS A 403 34.73 6.61 22.38
CA LYS A 403 35.12 8.00 22.08
C LYS A 403 35.44 8.86 23.32
N MET A 404 35.34 8.30 24.53
CA MET A 404 35.60 9.04 25.79
C MET A 404 36.99 8.79 26.40
N ASP A 405 37.87 8.06 25.73
CA ASP A 405 39.27 7.89 26.16
C ASP A 405 40.22 8.55 25.14
N PHE A 406 40.44 9.86 25.26
CA PHE A 406 41.64 10.53 24.76
C PHE A 406 41.99 11.77 25.58
#